data_AF-A0A7R9N0L9-F1
#
_entry.id   AF-A0A7R9N0L9-F1
#
_cell.length_a   1.000
_cell.length_b   1.000
_cell.length_c   1.000
_cell.angle_alpha   90.00
_cell.angle_beta   90.00
_cell.angle_gamma   90.00
#
_symmetry.space_group_name_H-M   'P 1'
#
loop_
_entity.id
_entity.type
_entity.pdbx_description
1 polymer ?
#
loop_
_entity_poly.entity_id
_entity_poly.type
_entity_poly.pdbx_seq_one_letter_code
_entity_poly.pdbx_strand_id
1 'polypeptide(L)'
;MIHRLTYQKRGKVVYRDKGYFGAQPEGYDATMKRATRGHPLDIRDELRNRRISKKRAPIERTFAVIKTVFSTGHVRVTTRARVSVMMIFTAFSFNLYHLSTIRHGEAT
;
A
#
# COMPACT_ATOMS: atom_id res chain seq x y z
N MET A 1 -11.62 -18.14 8.34
CA MET A 1 -10.45 -18.09 9.24
C MET A 1 -9.23 -17.59 8.47
N ILE A 2 -9.06 -16.27 8.35
CA ILE A 2 -7.96 -15.67 7.58
C ILE A 2 -6.70 -15.78 8.44
N HIS A 3 -5.77 -16.62 7.99
CA HIS A 3 -4.50 -16.84 8.66
C HIS A 3 -3.69 -15.54 8.76
N ARG A 4 -3.33 -15.22 10.01
CA ARG A 4 -2.20 -14.44 10.51
C ARG A 4 -1.01 -14.32 9.52
N LEU A 5 -1.07 -13.38 8.59
CA LEU A 5 0.04 -12.99 7.70
C LEU A 5 0.44 -11.53 7.91
N THR A 6 0.63 -11.10 9.16
CA THR A 6 1.44 -9.91 9.43
C THR A 6 2.68 -10.36 10.18
N TYR A 7 3.81 -10.38 9.50
CA TYR A 7 5.14 -10.57 10.09
C TYR A 7 5.46 -9.36 10.98
N GLN A 8 4.84 -9.29 12.17
CA GLN A 8 5.07 -8.24 13.14
C GLN A 8 6.17 -8.69 14.08
N LYS A 9 7.43 -8.55 13.65
CA LYS A 9 8.55 -8.80 14.55
C LYS A 9 8.65 -7.66 15.57
N ARG A 10 8.77 -8.03 16.85
CA ARG A 10 9.14 -7.10 17.93
C ARG A 10 10.34 -6.25 17.51
N GLY A 11 10.28 -4.94 17.78
CA GLY A 11 11.33 -3.97 17.45
C GLY A 11 11.33 -3.45 16.01
N LYS A 12 10.42 -3.89 15.13
CA LYS A 12 10.27 -3.31 13.78
C LYS A 12 9.07 -2.38 13.68
N VAL A 13 9.15 -1.41 12.76
CA VAL A 13 8.01 -0.55 12.42
C VAL A 13 7.02 -1.33 11.57
N VAL A 14 5.75 -1.33 11.98
CA VAL A 14 4.67 -2.07 11.32
C VAL A 14 3.77 -1.10 10.56
N TYR A 15 3.87 -1.13 9.23
CA TYR A 15 2.99 -0.37 8.33
C TYR A 15 1.78 -1.23 7.95
N ARG A 16 0.64 -0.96 8.58
CA ARG A 16 -0.61 -1.71 8.34
C ARG A 16 -1.43 -1.05 7.24
N ASP A 17 -2.03 -1.88 6.38
CA ASP A 17 -3.05 -1.42 5.43
C ASP A 17 -4.29 -0.93 6.19
N LYS A 18 -4.81 -1.76 7.11
CA LYS A 18 -5.93 -1.43 8.00
C LYS A 18 -5.48 -1.45 9.47
N GLY A 19 -5.54 -0.30 10.13
CA GLY A 19 -5.38 -0.19 11.58
C GLY A 19 -6.73 0.07 12.24
N TYR A 20 -7.29 -0.96 12.85
CA TYR A 20 -8.55 -0.85 13.60
C TYR A 20 -8.32 -0.19 14.96
N PHE A 21 -9.32 0.55 15.45
CA PHE A 21 -9.27 1.11 16.80
C PHE A 21 -9.13 0.00 17.84
N GLY A 22 -8.25 0.20 18.82
CA GLY A 22 -7.96 -0.78 19.87
C GLY A 22 -7.03 -1.92 19.46
N ALA A 23 -6.75 -2.13 18.17
CA ALA A 23 -5.85 -3.18 17.72
C ALA A 23 -4.38 -2.71 17.80
N GLN A 24 -3.66 -3.14 18.84
CA GLN A 24 -2.23 -2.84 18.98
C GLN A 24 -1.35 -3.81 18.16
N PRO A 25 -0.32 -3.30 17.47
CA PRO A 25 0.67 -4.14 16.80
C PRO A 25 1.70 -4.69 17.81
N GLU A 26 2.37 -5.80 17.45
CA GLU A 26 3.47 -6.36 18.26
C GLU A 26 4.78 -5.55 18.12
N GLY A 27 4.88 -4.71 17.08
CA GLY A 27 6.02 -3.82 16.81
C GLY A 27 5.66 -2.33 16.96
N TYR A 28 6.53 -1.43 16.47
CA TYR A 28 6.27 0.02 16.52
C TYR A 28 5.10 0.38 15.59
N ASP A 29 4.07 1.01 16.16
CA ASP A 29 2.85 1.31 15.41
C ASP A 29 3.05 2.47 14.41
N ALA A 30 3.01 2.15 13.12
CA ALA A 30 2.94 3.13 12.03
C ALA A 30 1.53 3.23 11.42
N THR A 31 0.50 3.00 12.23
CA THR A 31 -0.88 3.30 11.85
C THR A 31 -1.13 4.80 11.91
N MET A 32 -1.73 5.35 10.85
CA MET A 32 -2.11 6.76 10.81
C MET A 32 -3.16 7.06 11.88
N LYS A 33 -2.98 8.14 12.64
CA LYS A 33 -4.02 8.62 13.53
C LYS A 33 -5.13 9.28 12.71
N ARG A 34 -6.38 9.14 13.15
CA ARG A 34 -7.56 9.72 12.51
C ARG A 34 -8.16 10.75 13.46
N ALA A 35 -8.57 11.90 12.93
CA ALA A 35 -9.39 12.84 13.68
C ALA A 35 -10.74 12.18 13.99
N THR A 36 -11.27 12.40 15.18
CA THR A 36 -12.61 11.97 15.58
C THR A 36 -13.44 13.19 16.00
N ARG A 37 -14.76 13.03 16.10
CA ARG A 37 -15.66 14.12 16.47
C ARG A 37 -15.27 14.67 17.85
N GLY A 38 -15.00 15.97 17.94
CA GLY A 38 -14.55 16.63 19.17
C GLY A 38 -13.07 16.45 19.51
N HIS A 39 -12.32 15.67 18.72
CA HIS A 39 -10.88 15.42 18.92
C HIS A 39 -10.14 15.52 17.58
N PRO A 40 -9.82 16.76 17.13
CA PRO A 40 -9.00 16.96 15.94
C PRO A 40 -7.58 16.43 16.16
N LEU A 41 -6.84 16.22 15.06
CA LEU A 41 -5.43 15.84 15.14
C LEU A 41 -4.61 17.04 15.63
N ASP A 42 -3.70 16.78 16.56
CA ASP A 42 -2.68 17.76 16.94
C ASP A 42 -1.57 17.82 15.88
N ILE A 43 -0.82 18.93 15.84
CA ILE A 43 0.29 19.19 14.90
C ILE A 43 1.30 18.03 14.90
N ARG A 44 1.58 17.46 16.09
CA ARG A 44 2.50 16.31 16.21
C ARG A 44 1.97 15.07 15.49
N ASP A 45 0.67 14.83 15.57
CA ASP A 45 0.01 13.71 14.92
C ASP A 45 -0.06 13.90 13.40
N GLU A 46 -0.29 15.12 12.95
CA GLU A 46 -0.22 15.47 11.52
C GLU A 46 1.17 15.24 10.94
N LEU A 47 2.22 15.73 11.61
CA LEU A 47 3.60 15.53 11.17
C LEU A 47 3.99 14.05 11.16
N ARG A 48 3.57 13.29 12.17
CA ARG A 48 3.75 11.83 12.21
C ARG A 48 3.04 11.16 11.03
N ASN A 49 1.79 11.50 10.77
CA ASN A 49 1.00 10.96 9.66
C ASN A 49 1.64 11.31 8.31
N ARG A 50 2.12 12.55 8.13
CA ARG A 50 2.84 12.99 6.93
C ARG A 50 4.10 12.15 6.68
N ARG A 51 4.89 11.88 7.73
CA ARG A 51 6.07 11.01 7.65
C ARG A 51 5.70 9.58 7.26
N ILE A 52 4.65 9.02 7.87
CA ILE A 52 4.16 7.66 7.56
C ILE A 52 3.67 7.59 6.10
N SER A 53 2.89 8.58 5.66
CA SER A 53 2.39 8.70 4.29
C SER A 53 3.54 8.74 3.28
N LYS A 54 4.59 9.55 3.52
CA LYS A 54 5.80 9.56 2.67
C LYS A 54 6.45 8.17 2.55
N LYS A 55 6.47 7.38 3.62
CA LYS A 55 7.02 6.01 3.59
C LYS A 55 6.11 5.01 2.89
N ARG A 56 4.78 5.21 2.92
CA ARG A 56 3.78 4.35 2.25
C ARG A 56 3.61 4.68 0.77
N ALA A 57 3.81 5.93 0.37
CA ALA A 57 3.55 6.43 -0.98
C ALA A 57 4.18 5.60 -2.10
N PRO A 58 5.43 5.08 -2.00
CA PRO A 58 6.00 4.25 -3.06
C PRO A 58 5.21 2.96 -3.33
N ILE A 59 4.74 2.31 -2.25
CA ILE A 59 3.94 1.08 -2.35
C ILE A 59 2.56 1.38 -2.90
N GLU A 60 1.91 2.44 -2.39
CA GLU A 60 0.58 2.84 -2.83
C GLU A 60 0.56 3.27 -4.31
N ARG A 61 1.65 3.91 -4.78
CA ARG A 61 1.84 4.26 -6.19
C ARG A 61 1.80 3.02 -7.08
N THR A 62 2.46 1.92 -6.70
CA THR A 62 2.44 0.68 -7.49
C THR A 62 1.02 0.17 -7.71
N PHE A 63 0.21 0.13 -6.65
CA PHE A 63 -1.20 -0.27 -6.76
C PHE A 63 -2.02 0.71 -7.60
N ALA A 64 -1.77 2.02 -7.47
CA ALA A 64 -2.44 3.03 -8.27
C ALA A 64 -2.14 2.88 -9.77
N VAL A 65 -0.87 2.67 -10.14
CA VAL A 65 -0.45 2.45 -11.54
C VAL A 65 -1.07 1.18 -12.09
N ILE A 66 -1.02 0.07 -11.34
CA ILE A 66 -1.65 -1.20 -11.75
C ILE A 66 -3.15 -0.99 -12.04
N LYS A 67 -3.86 -0.31 -11.13
CA LYS A 67 -5.29 -0.08 -11.27
C LYS A 67 -5.64 0.84 -12.45
N THR A 68 -4.85 1.89 -12.67
CA THR A 68 -5.16 2.97 -13.64
C THR A 68 -4.59 2.68 -15.02
N VAL A 69 -3.27 2.47 -15.13
CA VAL A 69 -2.58 2.27 -16.42
C VAL A 69 -2.98 0.94 -17.05
N PHE A 70 -3.07 -0.12 -16.26
CA PHE A 70 -3.47 -1.45 -16.75
C PHE A 70 -4.96 -1.73 -16.60
N SER A 71 -5.74 -0.75 -16.13
CA SER A 71 -7.21 -0.84 -15.99
C SER A 71 -7.71 -2.06 -15.21
N THR A 72 -6.91 -2.59 -14.26
CA THR A 72 -7.29 -3.80 -13.52
C THR A 72 -8.23 -3.56 -12.34
N GLY A 73 -8.72 -2.32 -12.17
CA GLY A 73 -9.71 -1.99 -11.15
C GLY A 73 -11.02 -2.78 -11.31
N HIS A 74 -11.36 -3.18 -12.54
CA HIS A 74 -12.48 -4.07 -12.82
C HIS A 74 -12.14 -4.95 -14.03
N VAL A 75 -12.07 -6.26 -13.83
CA VAL A 75 -11.74 -7.22 -14.88
C VAL A 75 -12.99 -7.97 -15.31
N ARG A 76 -13.18 -8.15 -16.63
CA ARG A 76 -14.37 -8.83 -17.21
C ARG A 76 -14.30 -10.35 -17.19
N VAL A 77 -13.26 -10.91 -16.58
CA VAL A 77 -13.10 -12.37 -16.44
C VAL A 77 -13.82 -12.85 -15.17
N THR A 78 -14.63 -13.89 -15.31
CA THR A 78 -15.55 -14.35 -14.25
C THR A 78 -14.96 -15.40 -13.33
N THR A 79 -13.86 -16.06 -13.72
CA THR A 79 -13.25 -17.14 -12.92
C THR A 79 -11.97 -16.69 -12.23
N ARG A 80 -11.78 -17.14 -10.98
CA ARG A 80 -10.59 -16.81 -10.17
C ARG A 80 -9.28 -17.22 -10.84
N ALA A 81 -9.26 -18.35 -11.53
CA ALA A 81 -8.08 -18.82 -12.26
C ALA A 81 -7.67 -17.84 -13.37
N ARG A 82 -8.63 -17.36 -14.17
CA ARG A 82 -8.36 -16.40 -15.25
C ARG A 82 -7.93 -15.05 -14.71
N VAL A 83 -8.53 -14.58 -13.62
CA VAL A 83 -8.09 -13.37 -12.89
C VAL A 83 -6.64 -13.54 -12.44
N SER A 84 -6.29 -14.69 -11.83
CA SER A 84 -4.94 -14.95 -11.34
C SER A 84 -3.90 -14.85 -12.45
N VAL A 85 -4.14 -15.49 -13.59
CA VAL A 85 -3.24 -15.43 -14.76
C VAL A 85 -3.13 -14.00 -15.28
N MET A 86 -4.25 -13.28 -15.43
CA MET A 86 -4.24 -11.87 -15.86
C MET A 86 -3.43 -10.98 -14.91
N MET A 87 -3.54 -11.19 -13.61
CA MET A 87 -2.78 -10.43 -12.61
C MET A 87 -1.28 -10.73 -12.66
N ILE A 88 -0.88 -11.96 -12.99
CA ILE A 88 0.53 -12.32 -13.21
C ILE A 88 1.10 -11.54 -14.40
N PHE A 89 0.40 -11.53 -15.54
CA PHE A 89 0.81 -10.74 -16.71
C PHE A 89 0.83 -9.24 -16.43
N THR A 90 -0.12 -8.75 -15.63
CA THR A 90 -0.13 -7.34 -15.20
C THR A 90 1.08 -7.01 -14.35
N ALA A 91 1.49 -7.90 -13.44
CA ALA A 91 2.68 -7.70 -12.61
C ALA A 91 3.96 -7.65 -13.46
N PHE A 92 4.11 -8.56 -14.44
CA PHE A 92 5.23 -8.52 -15.38
C PHE A 92 5.24 -7.22 -16.19
N SER A 93 4.09 -6.81 -16.70
CA SER A 93 3.95 -5.57 -17.47
C SER A 93 4.26 -4.33 -16.63
N PHE A 94 3.86 -4.31 -15.35
CA PHE A 94 4.21 -3.26 -14.42
C PHE A 94 5.73 -3.18 -14.19
N ASN A 95 6.42 -4.31 -14.01
CA ASN A 95 7.87 -4.31 -13.83
C ASN A 95 8.59 -3.72 -15.05
N LEU A 96 8.16 -4.09 -16.27
CA LEU A 96 8.71 -3.54 -17.52
C LEU A 96 8.42 -2.04 -17.66
N TYR A 97 7.19 -1.61 -17.38
CA TYR A 97 6.81 -0.20 -17.37
C TYR A 97 7.59 0.60 -16.33
N HIS A 98 7.83 0.03 -15.15
CA HIS A 98 8.61 0.70 -14.12
C HIS A 98 10.08 0.86 -14.52
N LEU A 99 10.70 -0.19 -15.06
CA LEU A 99 12.08 -0.14 -15.57
C LEU A 99 12.23 0.90 -16.70
N SER A 100 11.27 0.97 -17.63
CA SER A 100 11.32 1.98 -18.68
C SER A 100 11.25 3.39 -18.07
N THR A 101 10.35 3.66 -17.13
CA THR A 101 10.25 4.98 -16.49
C THR A 101 11.52 5.40 -15.74
N ILE A 102 12.23 4.46 -15.11
CA ILE A 102 13.52 4.75 -14.47
C ILE A 102 14.57 5.10 -15.53
N ARG A 103 14.71 4.27 -16.57
CA ARG A 103 15.70 4.49 -17.63
C ARG A 103 15.53 5.84 -18.35
N HIS A 104 14.28 6.29 -18.55
CA HIS A 104 14.03 7.59 -19.19
C HIS A 104 14.34 8.77 -18.26
N GLY A 105 14.25 8.59 -16.93
CA GLY A 105 14.66 9.61 -15.96
C GLY A 105 16.19 9.69 -15.75
N GLU A 106 16.94 8.65 -16.11
CA GLU A 106 18.41 8.65 -16.09
C GLU A 106 19.04 9.20 -17.38
N ALA A 107 18.27 9.27 -18.48
CA ALA A 107 18.72 9.71 -19.79
C ALA A 107 18.51 11.22 -20.06
N THR A 108 18.03 11.96 -19.06
CA THR A 108 17.87 13.43 -19.03
C THR A 108 18.66 13.99 -17.87
#